data_AF-F0SMN5-F1
#
_entry.id   AF-F0SMN5-F1
#
_cell.length_a   1.000
_cell.length_b   1.000
_cell.length_c   1.000
_cell.angle_alpha   90.00
_cell.angle_beta   90.00
_cell.angle_gamma   90.00
#
_symmetry.space_group_name_H-M   'P 1'
#
loop_
_entity.id
_entity.type
_entity.pdbx_description
1 polymer ?
#
loop_
_entity_poly.entity_id
_entity_poly.type
_entity_poly.pdbx_seq_one_letter_code
_entity_poly.pdbx_strand_id
1 'polypeptide(L)'
;MTEATVEIEGEFQRESRGWMRSWKVWLIVLTILILLFVVGGPVLWLKWQWQIARSLESEHISFQGVRVLSRDLALRVHEWEEEYNYKLPIPKGPRAVECKSCTITSEMFEQLSKLSITWFKGTNIHFEPHDLTRFVEQSPELGLLYLIESDPVPHELIQEHVKDFSPHMIMSEATAFPGIKLVQWNDGLLVRSRSTTFSGLKLGDRLTRMNGESLRTPHQIREHLATLEAGDQLRFTVINSQKLEREEIYIHRPWVAVQPLF
;
A
#
# COMPACT_ATOMS: atom_id res chain seq x y z
N MET A 1 50.56 -7.11 -59.35
CA MET A 1 49.19 -6.68 -58.98
C MET A 1 48.90 -6.82 -57.48
N THR A 2 49.92 -6.82 -56.61
CA THR A 2 49.78 -6.98 -55.15
C THR A 2 50.23 -5.74 -54.35
N GLU A 3 50.89 -4.77 -54.98
CA GLU A 3 51.34 -3.53 -54.33
C GLU A 3 50.24 -2.46 -54.27
N ALA A 4 49.37 -2.38 -55.28
CA ALA A 4 48.26 -1.42 -55.31
C ALA A 4 47.19 -1.68 -54.23
N THR A 5 47.07 -2.92 -53.75
CA THR A 5 46.15 -3.28 -52.66
C THR A 5 46.65 -2.83 -51.29
N VAL A 6 47.97 -2.73 -51.09
CA VAL A 6 48.57 -2.35 -49.80
C VAL A 6 48.45 -0.85 -49.53
N GLU A 7 48.51 -0.04 -50.58
CA GLU A 7 48.46 1.43 -50.47
C GLU A 7 47.04 1.95 -50.17
N ILE A 8 46.02 1.33 -50.79
CA ILE A 8 44.60 1.66 -50.54
C ILE A 8 44.19 1.33 -49.09
N GLU A 9 44.74 0.25 -48.52
CA GLU A 9 44.43 -0.17 -47.16
C GLU A 9 45.08 0.75 -46.09
N GLY A 10 46.21 1.37 -46.42
CA GLY A 10 46.90 2.34 -45.57
C GLY A 10 46.18 3.70 -45.47
N GLU A 11 45.60 4.19 -46.56
CA GLU A 11 44.83 5.45 -46.56
C GLU A 11 43.51 5.30 -45.80
N PHE A 12 42.80 4.19 -45.99
CA PHE A 12 41.55 3.91 -45.28
C PHE A 12 41.74 3.82 -43.75
N GLN A 13 42.90 3.30 -43.29
CA GLN A 13 43.25 3.28 -41.87
C GLN A 13 43.64 4.64 -41.28
N ARG A 14 44.12 5.59 -42.10
CA ARG A 14 44.47 6.95 -41.64
C ARG A 14 43.23 7.83 -41.49
N GLU A 15 42.29 7.70 -42.42
CA GLU A 15 41.06 8.50 -42.41
C GLU A 15 40.10 8.05 -41.28
N SER A 16 39.98 6.74 -41.05
CA SER A 16 39.16 6.19 -39.96
C SER A 16 39.64 6.61 -38.56
N ARG A 17 40.95 6.83 -38.36
CA ARG A 17 41.52 7.31 -37.08
C ARG A 17 41.24 8.79 -36.81
N GLY A 18 41.03 9.61 -37.84
CA GLY A 18 40.66 11.02 -37.70
C GLY A 18 39.19 11.19 -37.27
N TRP A 19 38.31 10.32 -37.76
CA TRP A 19 36.88 10.43 -37.53
C TRP A 19 36.47 10.21 -36.07
N MET A 20 37.08 9.24 -35.36
CA MET A 20 36.83 9.00 -33.92
C MET A 20 37.32 10.13 -32.99
N ARG A 21 38.14 11.07 -33.48
CA ARG A 21 38.58 12.25 -32.72
C ARG A 21 37.66 13.47 -32.92
N SER A 22 36.67 13.38 -33.80
CA SER A 22 35.69 14.44 -33.95
C SER A 22 34.78 14.47 -32.72
N TRP A 23 34.77 15.60 -32.01
CA TRP A 23 33.90 15.85 -30.84
C TRP A 23 32.42 15.56 -31.13
N LYS A 24 31.98 15.67 -32.39
CA LYS A 24 30.62 15.34 -32.82
C LYS A 24 30.29 13.86 -32.70
N VAL A 25 31.23 12.97 -33.01
CA VAL A 25 31.05 11.51 -32.88
C VAL A 25 30.92 11.14 -31.40
N TRP A 26 31.76 11.74 -30.54
CA TRP A 26 31.65 11.58 -29.09
C TRP A 26 30.31 12.07 -28.53
N LEU A 27 29.80 13.20 -29.02
CA LEU A 27 28.50 13.72 -28.62
C LEU A 27 27.38 12.74 -28.99
N ILE A 28 27.37 12.21 -30.21
CA ILE A 28 26.38 11.23 -30.65
C ILE A 28 26.45 9.94 -29.80
N VAL A 29 27.64 9.40 -29.58
CA VAL A 29 27.82 8.20 -28.74
C VAL A 29 27.32 8.46 -27.33
N LEU A 30 27.66 9.60 -26.73
CA LEU A 30 27.20 9.99 -25.42
C LEU A 30 25.67 10.13 -25.37
N THR A 31 25.05 10.75 -26.38
CA THR A 31 23.59 10.84 -26.48
C THR A 31 22.92 9.47 -26.55
N ILE A 32 23.46 8.54 -27.36
CA ILE A 32 22.94 7.17 -27.45
C ILE A 32 23.06 6.45 -26.11
N LEU A 33 24.21 6.56 -25.43
CA LEU A 33 24.41 5.94 -24.12
C LEU A 33 23.47 6.52 -23.06
N ILE A 34 23.27 7.85 -23.05
CA ILE A 34 22.30 8.50 -22.17
C ILE A 34 20.89 7.98 -22.49
N LEU A 35 20.51 7.89 -23.76
CA LEU A 35 19.18 7.43 -24.16
C LEU A 35 18.97 5.95 -23.77
N LEU A 36 19.98 5.09 -23.96
CA LEU A 36 19.94 3.71 -23.51
C LEU A 36 19.80 3.59 -21.99
N PHE A 37 20.46 4.45 -21.21
CA PHE A 37 20.34 4.42 -19.76
C PHE A 37 19.00 4.97 -19.27
N VAL A 38 18.57 6.12 -19.83
CA VAL A 38 17.32 6.81 -19.48
C VAL A 38 16.09 6.00 -19.89
N VAL A 39 16.13 5.30 -21.02
CA VAL A 39 15.00 4.48 -21.50
C VAL A 39 15.14 3.02 -21.07
N GLY A 40 16.32 2.43 -21.26
CA GLY A 40 16.56 1.01 -20.97
C GLY A 40 16.60 0.69 -19.48
N GLY A 41 17.16 1.57 -18.66
CA GLY A 41 17.22 1.41 -17.21
C GLY A 41 15.82 1.22 -16.58
N PRO A 42 14.89 2.16 -16.78
CA PRO A 42 13.51 2.02 -16.27
C PRO A 42 12.77 0.79 -16.81
N VAL A 43 12.98 0.41 -18.06
CA VAL A 43 12.36 -0.79 -18.65
C VAL A 43 12.86 -2.07 -17.98
N LEU A 44 14.18 -2.19 -17.78
CA LEU A 44 14.77 -3.32 -17.07
C LEU A 44 14.32 -3.37 -15.61
N TRP A 45 14.28 -2.20 -14.96
CA TRP A 45 13.79 -2.08 -13.59
C TRP A 45 12.32 -2.50 -13.47
N LEU A 46 11.44 -2.07 -14.38
CA LEU A 46 10.04 -2.50 -14.39
C LEU A 46 9.87 -3.99 -14.67
N LYS A 47 10.69 -4.54 -15.56
CA LYS A 47 10.70 -5.99 -15.82
C LYS A 47 11.06 -6.76 -14.55
N TRP A 48 12.07 -6.30 -13.82
CA TRP A 48 12.48 -6.89 -12.55
C TRP A 48 11.38 -6.79 -11.48
N GLN A 49 10.73 -5.64 -11.34
CA GLN A 49 9.58 -5.44 -10.44
C GLN A 49 8.45 -6.44 -10.73
N TRP A 50 8.11 -6.64 -12.00
CA TRP A 50 7.09 -7.62 -12.39
C TRP A 50 7.52 -9.08 -12.18
N GLN A 51 8.82 -9.39 -12.24
CA GLN A 51 9.30 -10.74 -11.92
C GLN A 51 9.07 -11.05 -10.44
N ILE A 52 9.38 -10.11 -9.54
CA ILE A 52 9.10 -10.26 -8.11
C ILE A 52 7.59 -10.37 -7.89
N ALA A 53 6.78 -9.44 -8.44
CA ALA A 53 5.33 -9.48 -8.29
C ALA A 53 4.72 -10.81 -8.75
N ARG A 54 5.14 -11.34 -9.91
CA ARG A 54 4.68 -12.65 -10.41
C ARG A 54 5.11 -13.83 -9.54
N SER A 55 6.25 -13.73 -8.86
CA SER A 55 6.69 -14.78 -7.92
C SER A 55 5.87 -14.80 -6.62
N LEU A 56 5.26 -13.66 -6.25
CA LEU A 56 4.39 -13.51 -5.09
C LEU A 56 2.91 -13.70 -5.42
N GLU A 57 2.55 -13.60 -6.70
CA GLU A 57 1.17 -13.70 -7.17
C GLU A 57 0.63 -15.11 -6.90
N SER A 58 -0.54 -15.15 -6.27
CA SER A 58 -1.23 -16.37 -5.90
C SER A 58 -2.74 -16.12 -5.92
N GLU A 59 -3.55 -17.14 -5.62
CA GLU A 59 -5.00 -16.97 -5.48
C GLU A 59 -5.38 -15.88 -4.45
N HIS A 60 -4.51 -15.66 -3.46
CA HIS A 60 -4.74 -14.74 -2.35
C HIS A 60 -4.03 -13.40 -2.48
N ILE A 61 -3.08 -13.26 -3.41
CA ILE A 61 -2.26 -12.05 -3.56
C ILE A 61 -2.29 -11.63 -5.02
N SER A 62 -2.78 -10.42 -5.26
CA SER A 62 -2.91 -9.85 -6.59
C SER A 62 -2.25 -8.48 -6.67
N PHE A 63 -1.69 -8.17 -7.84
CA PHE A 63 -1.02 -6.91 -8.11
C PHE A 63 -1.78 -6.13 -9.19
N GLN A 64 -1.92 -4.83 -8.99
CA GLN A 64 -2.51 -3.93 -9.97
C GLN A 64 -1.44 -3.06 -10.61
N GLY A 65 -1.42 -3.09 -11.94
CA GLY A 65 -0.55 -2.24 -12.75
C GLY A 65 -1.02 -0.78 -12.74
N VAL A 66 -0.27 0.10 -12.09
CA VAL A 66 -0.51 1.55 -12.11
C VAL A 66 0.52 2.23 -13.01
N ARG A 67 0.13 3.31 -13.71
CA ARG A 67 1.04 4.10 -14.55
C ARG A 67 2.21 4.62 -13.68
N VAL A 68 3.44 4.45 -14.17
CA VAL A 68 4.68 4.86 -13.48
C VAL A 68 5.01 6.30 -13.85
N LEU A 69 4.02 7.18 -13.73
CA LEU A 69 4.18 8.60 -14.00
C LEU A 69 3.91 9.38 -12.72
N SER A 70 4.58 10.51 -12.56
CA SER A 70 4.17 11.49 -11.54
C SER A 70 2.73 11.91 -11.82
N ARG A 71 1.99 12.34 -10.79
CA ARG A 71 0.60 12.77 -10.93
C ARG A 71 0.45 13.85 -12.01
N ASP A 72 1.34 14.84 -12.00
CA ASP A 72 1.32 15.94 -12.96
C ASP A 72 1.58 15.47 -14.39
N LEU A 73 2.53 14.56 -14.58
CA LEU A 73 2.82 14.02 -15.91
C LEU A 73 1.68 13.09 -16.37
N ALA A 74 1.09 12.31 -15.46
CA ALA A 74 -0.06 11.46 -15.77
C ALA A 74 -1.26 12.28 -16.23
N LEU A 75 -1.52 13.44 -15.61
CA LEU A 75 -2.56 14.39 -16.02
C LEU A 75 -2.26 14.98 -17.41
N ARG A 76 -1.04 15.49 -17.63
CA ARG A 76 -0.65 16.03 -18.94
C ARG A 76 -0.72 14.99 -20.05
N VAL A 77 -0.31 13.75 -19.75
CA VAL A 77 -0.43 12.66 -20.71
C VAL A 77 -1.90 12.33 -20.95
N HIS A 78 -2.74 12.31 -19.92
CA HIS A 78 -4.17 12.07 -20.10
C HIS A 78 -4.85 13.15 -20.95
N GLU A 79 -4.58 14.43 -20.68
CA GLU A 79 -5.05 15.57 -21.49
C GLU A 79 -4.62 15.42 -22.95
N TRP A 80 -3.36 15.05 -23.18
CA TRP A 80 -2.83 14.78 -24.52
C TRP A 80 -3.50 13.55 -25.17
N GLU A 81 -3.71 12.44 -24.45
CA GLU A 81 -4.38 11.24 -24.98
C GLU A 81 -5.83 11.54 -25.42
N GLU A 82 -6.52 12.42 -24.68
CA GLU A 82 -7.87 12.90 -25.02
C GLU A 82 -7.86 13.82 -26.24
N GLU A 83 -6.94 14.79 -26.29
CA GLU A 83 -6.80 15.74 -27.40
C GLU A 83 -6.54 15.02 -28.74
N TYR A 84 -5.67 14.00 -28.73
CA TYR A 84 -5.22 13.32 -29.95
C TYR A 84 -5.90 11.97 -30.20
N ASN A 85 -6.83 11.54 -29.33
CA ASN A 85 -7.47 10.22 -29.38
C ASN A 85 -6.48 9.05 -29.57
N TYR A 86 -5.30 9.16 -28.93
CA TYR A 86 -4.22 8.18 -29.03
C TYR A 86 -3.74 7.79 -27.64
N LYS A 87 -3.80 6.49 -27.30
CA LYS A 87 -3.34 5.98 -26.00
C LYS A 87 -1.86 5.65 -26.04
N LEU A 88 -1.07 6.33 -25.24
CA LEU A 88 0.36 6.04 -25.13
C LEU A 88 0.55 4.70 -24.41
N PRO A 89 1.45 3.83 -24.90
CA PRO A 89 1.79 2.57 -24.25
C PRO A 89 2.71 2.84 -23.04
N ILE A 90 2.19 3.56 -22.04
CA ILE A 90 2.91 3.87 -20.81
C ILE A 90 3.04 2.57 -20.02
N PRO A 91 4.28 2.16 -19.66
CA PRO A 91 4.47 0.93 -18.93
C PRO A 91 3.86 1.07 -17.53
N LYS A 92 3.21 0.00 -17.09
CA LYS A 92 2.58 -0.10 -15.76
C LYS A 92 3.52 -0.87 -14.83
N GLY A 93 3.67 -0.41 -13.60
CA GLY A 93 4.40 -1.12 -12.54
C GLY A 93 3.43 -1.69 -11.50
N PRO A 94 3.83 -2.71 -10.72
CA PRO A 94 3.00 -3.31 -9.67
C PRO A 94 2.96 -2.40 -8.42
N ARG A 95 2.30 -1.24 -8.52
CA ARG A 95 2.29 -0.23 -7.43
C ARG A 95 1.17 -0.43 -6.41
N ALA A 96 0.30 -1.39 -6.64
CA ALA A 96 -0.85 -1.69 -5.80
C ALA A 96 -0.91 -3.18 -5.55
N VAL A 97 -0.98 -3.59 -4.29
CA VAL A 97 -1.10 -4.99 -3.89
C VAL A 97 -2.35 -5.19 -3.04
N GLU A 98 -3.09 -6.25 -3.34
CA GLU A 98 -4.23 -6.70 -2.55
C GLU A 98 -4.00 -8.14 -2.09
N CYS A 99 -3.98 -8.35 -0.77
CA CYS A 99 -3.86 -9.64 -0.10
C CYS A 99 -5.18 -10.01 0.59
N LYS A 100 -5.65 -11.24 0.42
CA LYS A 100 -6.95 -11.72 0.94
C LYS A 100 -6.83 -13.10 1.59
N SER A 101 -7.20 -13.19 2.87
CA SER A 101 -7.31 -14.47 3.60
C SER A 101 -6.03 -15.32 3.53
N CYS A 102 -4.88 -14.71 3.82
CA CYS A 102 -3.58 -15.37 3.78
C CYS A 102 -2.67 -14.92 4.93
N THR A 103 -1.68 -15.75 5.25
CA THR A 103 -0.59 -15.39 6.15
C THR A 103 0.55 -14.78 5.33
N ILE A 104 1.04 -13.61 5.73
CA ILE A 104 2.19 -12.94 5.10
C ILE A 104 3.40 -13.19 5.97
N THR A 105 4.38 -13.89 5.42
CA THR A 105 5.64 -14.20 6.12
C THR A 105 6.61 -13.03 6.07
N SER A 106 7.64 -13.06 6.91
CA SER A 106 8.74 -12.09 6.91
C SER A 106 9.42 -12.01 5.53
N GLU A 107 9.63 -13.15 4.87
CA GLU A 107 10.22 -13.21 3.53
C GLU A 107 9.31 -12.54 2.49
N MET A 108 8.00 -12.76 2.56
CA MET A 108 7.05 -12.11 1.64
C MET A 108 7.06 -10.59 1.82
N PHE A 109 7.07 -10.09 3.06
CA PHE A 109 7.21 -8.66 3.32
C PHE A 109 8.54 -8.10 2.81
N GLU A 110 9.64 -8.84 2.93
CA GLU A 110 10.95 -8.43 2.39
C GLU A 110 10.92 -8.36 0.85
N GLN A 111 10.22 -9.27 0.18
CA GLN A 111 10.05 -9.21 -1.27
C GLN A 111 9.12 -8.06 -1.68
N LEU A 112 8.05 -7.81 -0.91
CA LEU A 112 7.15 -6.69 -1.14
C LEU A 112 7.84 -5.33 -0.95
N SER A 113 8.75 -5.19 0.03
CA SER A 113 9.49 -3.93 0.25
C SER A 113 10.47 -3.60 -0.87
N LYS A 114 10.89 -4.60 -1.67
CA LYS A 114 11.68 -4.38 -2.90
C LYS A 114 10.85 -3.78 -4.03
N LEU A 115 9.53 -3.77 -3.90
CA LEU A 115 8.63 -3.20 -4.90
C LEU A 115 8.32 -1.73 -4.60
N SER A 116 8.15 -0.92 -5.66
CA SER A 116 7.67 0.47 -5.56
C SER A 116 6.15 0.53 -5.35
N ILE A 117 5.68 -0.13 -4.29
CA ILE A 117 4.26 -0.18 -3.90
C ILE A 117 3.87 1.16 -3.27
N THR A 118 2.82 1.76 -3.80
CA THR A 118 2.18 2.96 -3.26
C THR A 118 0.93 2.65 -2.46
N TRP A 119 0.33 1.47 -2.68
CA TRP A 119 -0.91 1.05 -2.03
C TRP A 119 -0.86 -0.43 -1.64
N PHE A 120 -1.08 -0.70 -0.36
CA PHE A 120 -1.22 -2.03 0.19
C PHE A 120 -2.61 -2.19 0.80
N LYS A 121 -3.34 -3.22 0.39
CA LYS A 121 -4.61 -3.61 1.00
C LYS A 121 -4.56 -5.05 1.48
N GLY A 122 -4.73 -5.27 2.78
CA GLY A 122 -4.86 -6.60 3.37
C GLY A 122 -6.28 -6.82 3.90
N THR A 123 -6.92 -7.91 3.52
CA THR A 123 -8.24 -8.31 4.06
C THR A 123 -8.12 -9.68 4.70
N ASN A 124 -8.43 -9.79 6.00
CA ASN A 124 -8.34 -11.04 6.75
C ASN A 124 -6.94 -11.68 6.63
N ILE A 125 -5.89 -10.86 6.72
CA ILE A 125 -4.51 -11.36 6.63
C ILE A 125 -3.89 -11.49 8.01
N HIS A 126 -3.00 -12.48 8.14
CA HIS A 126 -2.22 -12.72 9.35
C HIS A 126 -0.75 -12.37 9.14
N PHE A 127 -0.11 -11.78 10.14
CA PHE A 127 1.29 -11.37 10.09
C PHE A 127 1.87 -11.15 11.48
N GLU A 128 3.20 -11.27 11.58
CA GLU A 128 3.92 -10.85 12.77
C GLU A 128 4.01 -9.31 12.85
N PRO A 129 3.67 -8.67 13.99
CA PRO A 129 3.64 -7.21 14.08
C PRO A 129 4.97 -6.53 13.76
N HIS A 130 6.11 -7.15 14.13
CA HIS A 130 7.44 -6.65 13.82
C HIS A 130 7.70 -6.62 12.30
N ASP A 131 7.21 -7.62 11.55
CA ASP A 131 7.45 -7.68 10.12
C ASP A 131 6.64 -6.63 9.36
N LEU A 132 5.43 -6.30 9.83
CA LEU A 132 4.66 -5.18 9.29
C LEU A 132 5.39 -3.86 9.50
N THR A 133 5.92 -3.60 10.70
CA THR A 133 6.70 -2.37 10.97
C THR A 133 7.91 -2.29 10.04
N ARG A 134 8.69 -3.37 9.93
CA ARG A 134 9.86 -3.42 9.03
C ARG A 134 9.45 -3.18 7.57
N PHE A 135 8.34 -3.75 7.12
CA PHE A 135 7.81 -3.54 5.78
C PHE A 135 7.50 -2.06 5.50
N VAL A 136 6.82 -1.38 6.43
CA VAL A 136 6.50 0.05 6.29
C VAL A 136 7.76 0.90 6.24
N GLU A 137 8.71 0.67 7.14
CA GLU A 137 10.00 1.40 7.19
C GLU A 137 10.83 1.21 5.90
N GLN A 138 10.81 0.00 5.32
CA GLN A 138 11.55 -0.33 4.11
C GLN A 138 10.83 0.08 2.82
N SER A 139 9.58 0.55 2.90
CA SER A 139 8.75 0.90 1.75
C SER A 139 8.48 2.41 1.69
N PRO A 140 9.48 3.24 1.32
CA PRO A 140 9.36 4.70 1.37
C PRO A 140 8.27 5.26 0.45
N GLU A 141 7.91 4.54 -0.61
CA GLU A 141 6.85 4.92 -1.55
C GLU A 141 5.44 4.55 -1.09
N LEU A 142 5.29 3.81 0.02
CA LEU A 142 4.00 3.29 0.49
C LEU A 142 3.10 4.41 1.01
N GLY A 143 2.25 4.96 0.14
CA GLY A 143 1.34 6.04 0.51
C GLY A 143 0.12 5.59 1.32
N LEU A 144 -0.37 4.37 1.13
CA LEU A 144 -1.55 3.90 1.87
C LEU A 144 -1.44 2.42 2.22
N LEU A 145 -1.53 2.13 3.52
CA LEU A 145 -1.64 0.79 4.10
C LEU A 145 -3.04 0.64 4.68
N TYR A 146 -3.88 -0.20 4.08
CA TYR A 146 -5.25 -0.44 4.53
C TYR A 146 -5.48 -1.90 4.88
N LEU A 147 -5.77 -2.15 6.16
CA LEU A 147 -5.98 -3.48 6.71
C LEU A 147 -7.43 -3.62 7.17
N ILE A 148 -8.10 -4.71 6.78
CA ILE A 148 -9.51 -4.96 7.03
C ILE A 148 -9.65 -6.35 7.64
N GLU A 149 -10.17 -6.46 8.86
CA GLU A 149 -10.30 -7.74 9.59
C GLU A 149 -8.99 -8.52 9.72
N SER A 150 -7.84 -7.84 9.66
CA SER A 150 -6.50 -8.43 9.76
C SER A 150 -5.95 -8.31 11.17
N ASP A 151 -4.79 -8.93 11.42
CA ASP A 151 -4.06 -8.84 12.69
C ASP A 151 -3.83 -7.37 13.15
N PRO A 152 -3.72 -7.13 14.47
CA PRO A 152 -3.64 -5.78 15.00
C PRO A 152 -2.34 -5.08 14.60
N VAL A 153 -2.47 -3.84 14.14
CA VAL A 153 -1.31 -2.97 13.85
C VAL A 153 -0.69 -2.49 15.17
N PRO A 154 0.65 -2.48 15.29
CA PRO A 154 1.35 -1.85 16.41
C PRO A 154 0.90 -0.41 16.63
N HIS A 155 0.73 -0.03 17.90
CA HIS A 155 0.20 1.29 18.24
C HIS A 155 1.18 2.41 17.86
N GLU A 156 2.47 2.15 18.02
CA GLU A 156 3.57 3.04 17.69
C GLU A 156 3.53 3.42 16.21
N LEU A 157 3.30 2.42 15.34
CA LEU A 157 3.22 2.61 13.90
C LEU A 157 2.04 3.52 13.51
N ILE A 158 0.89 3.37 14.19
CA ILE A 158 -0.27 4.25 14.00
C ILE A 158 0.04 5.68 14.48
N GLN A 159 0.65 5.85 15.66
CA GLN A 159 0.94 7.17 16.22
C GLN A 159 1.91 8.00 15.38
N GLU A 160 2.91 7.35 14.78
CA GLU A 160 3.90 8.03 13.93
C GLU A 160 3.29 8.54 12.61
N HIS A 161 2.33 7.79 12.04
CA HIS A 161 1.84 8.04 10.69
C HIS A 161 0.50 8.79 10.62
N VAL A 162 -0.27 8.84 11.71
CA VAL A 162 -1.59 9.52 11.75
C VAL A 162 -1.49 11.01 12.15
N LYS A 163 -0.31 11.52 12.53
CA LYS A 163 -0.21 12.86 13.13
C LYS A 163 -0.54 14.05 12.22
N ASP A 164 -0.42 13.98 10.89
CA ASP A 164 -0.53 15.21 10.05
C ASP A 164 -1.09 14.99 8.63
N PHE A 165 -2.11 14.13 8.44
CA PHE A 165 -2.55 13.73 7.09
C PHE A 165 -1.34 13.38 6.21
N SER A 166 -0.38 12.66 6.80
CA SER A 166 0.86 12.27 6.15
C SER A 166 0.54 11.59 4.82
N PRO A 167 1.37 11.77 3.77
CA PRO A 167 1.22 11.02 2.53
C PRO A 167 1.22 9.50 2.74
N HIS A 168 1.64 9.02 3.92
CA HIS A 168 1.61 7.64 4.39
C HIS A 168 0.45 7.44 5.37
N MET A 169 -0.72 7.08 4.84
CA MET A 169 -1.91 6.80 5.64
C MET A 169 -1.96 5.33 6.03
N ILE A 170 -1.97 5.03 7.33
CA ILE A 170 -2.18 3.68 7.85
C ILE A 170 -3.57 3.59 8.45
N MET A 171 -4.37 2.65 7.97
CA MET A 171 -5.73 2.39 8.42
C MET A 171 -5.90 0.92 8.75
N SER A 172 -6.31 0.62 9.99
CA SER A 172 -6.70 -0.73 10.42
C SER A 172 -8.15 -0.72 10.84
N GLU A 173 -8.99 -1.39 10.07
CA GLU A 173 -10.43 -1.52 10.27
C GLU A 173 -10.77 -2.96 10.66
N ALA A 174 -11.59 -3.14 11.68
CA ALA A 174 -12.11 -4.45 12.03
C ALA A 174 -13.48 -4.32 12.72
N THR A 175 -14.25 -5.39 12.62
CA THR A 175 -15.56 -5.51 13.25
C THR A 175 -15.35 -5.90 14.70
N ALA A 176 -15.59 -4.95 15.61
CA ALA A 176 -15.49 -5.21 17.05
C ALA A 176 -16.77 -5.80 17.63
N PHE A 177 -17.93 -5.35 17.13
CA PHE A 177 -19.25 -5.82 17.53
C PHE A 177 -20.05 -6.21 16.30
N PRO A 178 -21.10 -7.03 16.42
CA PRO A 178 -22.02 -7.31 15.31
C PRO A 178 -22.50 -6.02 14.63
N GLY A 179 -22.01 -5.81 13.41
CA GLY A 179 -22.37 -4.66 12.57
C GLY A 179 -21.72 -3.32 12.93
N ILE A 180 -20.75 -3.27 13.87
CA ILE A 180 -19.98 -2.05 14.15
C ILE A 180 -18.54 -2.24 13.70
N LYS A 181 -18.13 -1.39 12.77
CA LYS A 181 -16.74 -1.34 12.29
C LYS A 181 -16.00 -0.20 12.94
N LEU A 182 -14.86 -0.54 13.51
CA LEU A 182 -13.98 0.40 14.19
C LEU A 182 -12.67 0.51 13.42
N VAL A 183 -12.12 1.73 13.38
CA VAL A 183 -10.81 2.01 12.80
C VAL A 183 -9.86 2.45 13.92
N GLN A 184 -8.66 1.86 13.97
CA GLN A 184 -7.63 2.31 14.90
C GLN A 184 -7.24 3.77 14.61
N TRP A 185 -7.18 4.60 15.64
CA TRP A 185 -6.97 6.04 15.48
C TRP A 185 -6.25 6.63 16.68
N ASN A 186 -5.02 7.15 16.54
CA ASN A 186 -4.22 7.90 17.54
C ASN A 186 -4.39 7.56 19.03
N ASP A 187 -5.52 7.93 19.61
CA ASP A 187 -5.89 7.86 21.02
C ASP A 187 -7.13 6.97 21.31
N GLY A 188 -7.52 6.10 20.37
CA GLY A 188 -8.63 5.17 20.54
C GLY A 188 -9.08 4.49 19.25
N LEU A 189 -10.38 4.19 19.17
CA LEU A 189 -11.04 3.53 18.05
C LEU A 189 -12.17 4.40 17.50
N LEU A 190 -12.08 4.77 16.24
CA LEU A 190 -13.08 5.58 15.55
C LEU A 190 -14.22 4.72 14.99
N VAL A 191 -15.47 5.10 15.26
CA VAL A 191 -16.65 4.44 14.70
C VAL A 191 -16.85 4.84 13.24
N ARG A 192 -16.63 3.88 12.32
CA ARG A 192 -16.70 4.08 10.86
C ARG A 192 -18.02 3.62 10.26
N SER A 193 -18.58 2.54 10.79
CA SER A 193 -19.88 2.00 10.37
C SER A 193 -20.63 1.48 11.59
N ARG A 194 -21.96 1.55 11.54
CA ARG A 194 -22.85 1.02 12.58
C ARG A 194 -24.00 0.22 11.96
N SER A 195 -24.41 -0.82 12.69
CA SER A 195 -25.71 -1.46 12.58
C SER A 195 -26.65 -0.87 13.62
N THR A 196 -27.95 -1.00 13.41
CA THR A 196 -29.01 -0.40 14.23
C THR A 196 -29.12 -0.96 15.66
N THR A 197 -28.38 -2.02 15.97
CA THR A 197 -28.47 -2.75 17.25
C THR A 197 -27.74 -2.07 18.42
N PHE A 198 -26.82 -1.14 18.17
CA PHE A 198 -26.14 -0.38 19.22
C PHE A 198 -26.41 1.11 19.09
N SER A 199 -27.50 1.56 19.74
CA SER A 199 -28.06 2.90 19.57
C SER A 199 -27.23 4.04 20.18
N GLY A 200 -26.29 3.73 21.09
CA GLY A 200 -25.48 4.73 21.81
C GLY A 200 -24.34 5.33 21.00
N LEU A 201 -23.85 4.64 19.97
CA LEU A 201 -22.72 5.12 19.14
C LEU A 201 -23.19 5.81 17.86
N LYS A 202 -22.52 6.91 17.55
CA LYS A 202 -22.67 7.69 16.32
C LYS A 202 -21.41 7.55 15.47
N LEU A 203 -21.57 7.73 14.16
CA LEU A 203 -20.41 7.81 13.25
C LEU A 203 -19.53 8.99 13.67
N GLY A 204 -18.22 8.75 13.72
CA GLY A 204 -17.25 9.74 14.19
C GLY A 204 -17.08 9.81 15.72
N ASP A 205 -17.86 9.05 16.50
CA ASP A 205 -17.53 8.82 17.91
C ASP A 205 -16.22 8.02 18.01
N ARG A 206 -15.49 8.24 19.09
CA ARG A 206 -14.22 7.58 19.38
C ARG A 206 -14.24 6.89 20.74
N LEU A 207 -13.98 5.59 20.76
CA LEU A 207 -13.88 4.80 21.98
C LEU A 207 -12.43 4.85 22.46
N THR A 208 -12.20 5.32 23.68
CA THR A 208 -10.83 5.50 24.22
C THR A 208 -10.50 4.55 25.37
N ARG A 209 -11.52 4.07 26.08
CA ARG A 209 -11.37 3.09 27.16
C ARG A 209 -12.47 2.04 27.12
N MET A 210 -12.16 0.87 27.67
CA MET A 210 -13.09 -0.22 27.93
C MET A 210 -12.89 -0.70 29.36
N ASN A 211 -13.95 -0.69 30.17
CA ASN A 211 -13.91 -1.04 31.59
C ASN A 211 -12.85 -0.27 32.40
N GLY A 212 -12.61 1.00 32.03
CA GLY A 212 -11.59 1.85 32.65
C GLY A 212 -10.17 1.67 32.09
N GLU A 213 -9.91 0.63 31.32
CA GLU A 213 -8.62 0.37 30.69
C GLU A 213 -8.50 1.03 29.32
N SER A 214 -7.29 1.38 28.91
CA SER A 214 -7.06 2.04 27.62
C SER A 214 -7.35 1.10 26.46
N LEU A 215 -8.12 1.58 25.48
CA LEU A 215 -8.54 0.81 24.33
C LEU A 215 -7.80 1.27 23.08
N ARG A 216 -7.12 0.34 22.40
CA ARG A 216 -6.21 0.63 21.28
C ARG A 216 -6.57 -0.12 20.02
N THR A 217 -7.10 -1.34 20.12
CA THR A 217 -7.40 -2.17 18.95
C THR A 217 -8.82 -2.75 19.03
N PRO A 218 -9.49 -2.97 17.88
CA PRO A 218 -10.78 -3.69 17.86
C PRO A 218 -10.67 -5.13 18.37
N HIS A 219 -9.47 -5.72 18.34
CA HIS A 219 -9.19 -7.08 18.81
C HIS A 219 -9.40 -7.21 20.31
N GLN A 220 -8.98 -6.22 21.09
CA GLN A 220 -9.20 -6.18 22.53
C GLN A 220 -10.69 -6.30 22.89
N ILE A 221 -11.56 -5.63 22.12
CA ILE A 221 -13.02 -5.73 22.29
C ILE A 221 -13.49 -7.15 21.98
N ARG A 222 -13.04 -7.73 20.85
CA ARG A 222 -13.44 -9.10 20.46
C ARG A 222 -13.03 -10.14 21.49
N GLU A 223 -11.80 -10.04 22.00
CA GLU A 223 -11.28 -10.92 23.06
C GLU A 223 -12.13 -10.82 24.33
N HIS A 224 -12.52 -9.61 24.73
CA HIS A 224 -13.42 -9.43 25.87
C HIS A 224 -14.81 -9.97 25.58
N LEU A 225 -15.39 -9.67 24.41
CA LEU A 225 -16.71 -10.18 24.04
C LEU A 225 -16.77 -11.71 23.99
N ALA A 226 -15.67 -12.38 23.64
CA ALA A 226 -15.60 -13.83 23.59
C ALA A 226 -15.66 -14.50 24.97
N THR A 227 -15.38 -13.76 26.05
CA THR A 227 -15.41 -14.28 27.43
C THR A 227 -16.68 -13.89 28.20
N LEU A 228 -17.53 -13.04 27.62
CA LEU A 228 -18.76 -12.58 28.26
C LEU A 228 -19.91 -13.58 28.13
N GLU A 229 -20.73 -13.65 29.16
CA GLU A 229 -22.02 -14.31 29.15
C GLU A 229 -23.15 -13.36 28.72
N ALA A 230 -24.27 -13.94 28.33
CA ALA A 230 -25.49 -13.22 28.03
C ALA A 230 -25.93 -12.34 29.22
N GLY A 231 -26.04 -11.03 28.98
CA GLY A 231 -26.42 -10.05 30.00
C GLY A 231 -25.24 -9.29 30.63
N ASP A 232 -24.01 -9.75 30.41
CA ASP A 232 -22.82 -9.04 30.86
C ASP A 232 -22.69 -7.67 30.21
N GLN A 233 -21.99 -6.76 30.89
CA GLN A 233 -21.87 -5.37 30.47
C GLN A 233 -20.42 -5.00 30.20
N LEU A 234 -20.21 -4.31 29.07
CA LEU A 234 -18.98 -3.57 28.79
C LEU A 234 -19.25 -2.09 28.89
N ARG A 235 -18.37 -1.39 29.61
CA ARG A 235 -18.42 0.07 29.74
C ARG A 235 -17.38 0.69 28.83
N PHE A 236 -17.80 1.60 27.97
CA PHE A 236 -16.91 2.32 27.07
C PHE A 236 -16.85 3.78 27.43
N THR A 237 -15.65 4.34 27.48
CA THR A 237 -15.47 5.79 27.45
C THR A 237 -15.47 6.25 25.99
N VAL A 238 -16.40 7.14 25.65
CA VAL A 238 -16.63 7.61 24.29
C VAL A 238 -16.44 9.11 24.23
N ILE A 239 -15.66 9.57 23.26
CA ILE A 239 -15.46 10.98 22.93
C ILE A 239 -16.15 11.26 21.60
N ASN A 240 -17.04 12.26 21.57
CA ASN A 240 -17.71 12.67 20.33
C ASN A 240 -16.89 13.71 19.54
N SER A 241 -17.42 14.15 18.39
CA SER A 241 -16.80 15.19 17.56
C SER A 241 -16.64 16.55 18.24
N GLN A 242 -17.42 16.82 19.30
CA GLN A 242 -17.34 18.02 20.13
C GLN A 242 -16.35 17.86 21.30
N LYS A 243 -15.58 16.76 21.34
CA LYS A 243 -14.64 16.41 22.42
C LYS A 243 -15.31 16.23 23.78
N LEU A 244 -16.61 15.94 23.81
CA LEU A 244 -17.33 15.62 25.04
C LEU A 244 -17.16 14.13 25.33
N GLU A 245 -16.70 13.84 26.55
CA GLU A 245 -16.54 12.49 27.08
C GLU A 245 -17.86 12.02 27.71
N ARG A 246 -18.24 10.78 27.43
CA ARG A 246 -19.39 10.10 28.05
C ARG A 246 -19.12 8.62 28.23
N GLU A 247 -19.86 7.99 29.12
CA GLU A 247 -19.86 6.54 29.26
C GLU A 247 -21.00 5.92 28.43
N GLU A 248 -20.70 4.88 27.68
CA GLU A 248 -21.67 4.08 26.94
C GLU A 248 -21.60 2.63 27.43
N ILE A 249 -22.76 2.04 27.71
CA ILE A 249 -22.85 0.67 28.22
C ILE A 249 -23.35 -0.25 27.10
N TYR A 250 -22.54 -1.25 26.78
CA TYR A 250 -22.93 -2.35 25.91
C TYR A 250 -23.36 -3.55 26.76
N ILE A 251 -24.59 -4.01 26.56
CA ILE A 251 -25.08 -5.23 27.18
C ILE A 251 -24.91 -6.37 26.17
N HIS A 252 -24.08 -7.35 26.50
CA HIS A 252 -23.86 -8.52 25.68
C HIS A 252 -25.16 -9.31 25.55
N ARG A 253 -25.57 -9.55 24.31
CA ARG A 253 -26.74 -10.38 24.02
C ARG A 253 -26.24 -11.61 23.28
N PRO A 254 -26.70 -12.82 23.68
CA PRO A 254 -26.36 -14.03 22.96
C PRO A 254 -26.84 -13.86 21.53
N TRP A 255 -25.98 -14.22 20.59
CA TRP A 255 -26.24 -14.03 19.18
C TRP A 255 -27.40 -14.94 18.77
N VAL A 256 -28.62 -14.40 18.73
CA VAL A 256 -29.72 -15.08 18.05
C VAL A 256 -29.41 -14.93 16.58
N ALA A 257 -28.88 -15.98 15.97
CA ALA A 257 -28.78 -16.06 14.51
C ALA A 257 -30.17 -15.75 13.98
N VAL A 258 -30.33 -14.57 13.36
CA VAL A 258 -31.55 -14.26 12.63
C VAL A 258 -31.55 -15.27 11.48
N GLN A 259 -32.30 -16.35 11.64
CA GLN A 259 -32.61 -17.22 10.53
C GLN A 259 -33.19 -16.31 9.44
N PRO A 260 -32.69 -16.36 8.19
CA PRO A 260 -33.33 -15.63 7.11
C PRO A 260 -34.78 -16.11 7.07
N LEU A 261 -35.72 -15.20 7.36
CA LEU A 261 -37.13 -15.42 7.10
C LEU A 261 -37.26 -15.49 5.58
N PHE A 262 -37.35 -16.74 5.10
CA PHE A 262 -37.80 -17.21 3.78
C PHE A 262 -37.63 -16.27 2.58
#